data_AF-A0A7W9H4H3-F1
#
_entry.id   AF-A0A7W9H4H3-F1
#
_cell.length_a   1.000
_cell.length_b   1.000
_cell.length_c   1.000
_cell.angle_alpha   90.00
_cell.angle_beta   90.00
_cell.angle_gamma   90.00
#
_symmetry.space_group_name_H-M   'P 1'
#
loop_
_entity.id
_entity.type
_entity.pdbx_description
1 polymer ?
#
loop_
_entity_poly.entity_id
_entity_poly.type
_entity_poly.pdbx_seq_one_letter_code
_entity_poly.pdbx_strand_id
1 'polypeptide(L)'
;MVLPGGAHSGVSQLRRGILQFCVLALLRDGERYAFELVRELCDAHGLVTSEGTIYPLLSRLRKEGWVNTVWKESDSGPPRRYYTLTATGRRALDEFAGEWGPFKTAVDNLLDSEESHE
;
A
#
# COMPACT_ATOMS: atom_id res chain seq x y z
N MET A 1 -25.30 30.00 5.88
CA MET A 1 -24.00 29.50 6.40
C MET A 1 -23.85 28.08 5.91
N VAL A 2 -23.16 27.89 4.78
CA VAL A 2 -22.98 26.57 4.17
C VAL A 2 -21.83 25.90 4.92
N LEU A 3 -22.10 24.80 5.63
CA LEU A 3 -21.04 23.99 6.22
C LEU A 3 -20.17 23.48 5.06
N PRO A 4 -18.84 23.71 5.07
CA PRO A 4 -17.98 23.22 4.01
C PRO A 4 -18.08 21.70 3.98
N GLY A 5 -18.52 21.20 2.83
CA GLY A 5 -18.79 19.81 2.57
C GLY A 5 -17.58 18.92 2.81
N GLY A 6 -17.87 17.73 3.34
CA GLY A 6 -17.04 16.55 3.26
C GLY A 6 -15.73 16.65 4.01
N ALA A 7 -15.71 16.14 5.24
CA ALA A 7 -14.50 15.55 5.79
C ALA A 7 -14.03 14.41 4.87
N HIS A 8 -13.41 14.73 3.74
CA HIS A 8 -12.54 13.81 3.02
C HIS A 8 -11.19 13.76 3.77
N SER A 9 -11.33 13.22 4.99
CA SER A 9 -10.43 12.56 5.91
C SER A 9 -8.95 12.65 5.57
N GLY A 10 -8.14 13.27 6.45
CA GLY A 10 -6.68 13.19 6.40
C GLY A 10 -6.17 11.74 6.32
N VAL A 11 -6.95 10.78 6.85
CA VAL A 11 -6.69 9.34 6.71
C VAL A 11 -6.73 8.87 5.25
N SER A 12 -7.59 9.44 4.39
CA SER A 12 -7.64 9.11 2.96
C SER A 12 -6.38 9.55 2.21
N GLN A 13 -5.76 10.68 2.58
CA GLN A 13 -4.47 11.09 2.01
C GLN A 13 -3.34 10.19 2.50
N LEU A 14 -3.33 9.87 3.79
CA LEU A 14 -2.36 8.95 4.38
C LEU A 14 -2.42 7.57 3.69
N ARG A 15 -3.63 7.01 3.52
CA ARG A 15 -3.87 5.75 2.80
C ARG A 15 -3.25 5.75 1.40
N ARG A 16 -3.50 6.81 0.61
CA ARG A 16 -2.92 6.95 -0.73
C ARG A 16 -1.39 6.98 -0.71
N GLY A 17 -0.80 7.65 0.28
CA GLY A 17 0.65 7.73 0.45
C GLY A 17 1.28 6.38 0.83
N ILE A 18 0.65 5.63 1.73
CA ILE A 18 1.22 4.36 2.23
C ILE A 18 0.94 3.16 1.32
N LEU A 19 -0.10 3.23 0.47
CA LEU A 19 -0.57 2.08 -0.30
C LEU A 19 0.53 1.44 -1.16
N GLN A 20 1.42 2.25 -1.73
CA GLN A 20 2.56 1.74 -2.50
C GLN A 20 3.46 0.83 -1.68
N PHE A 21 3.73 1.18 -0.42
CA PHE A 21 4.58 0.39 0.48
C PHE A 21 3.86 -0.86 0.97
N CYS A 22 2.53 -0.84 1.07
CA CYS A 22 1.74 -2.05 1.30
C CYS A 22 1.91 -3.06 0.16
N VAL A 23 1.91 -2.61 -1.10
CA VAL A 23 2.22 -3.51 -2.24
C VAL A 23 3.63 -4.11 -2.09
N LEU A 24 4.64 -3.30 -1.78
CA LEU A 24 6.00 -3.79 -1.61
C LEU A 24 6.11 -4.81 -0.46
N ALA A 25 5.39 -4.56 0.64
CA ALA A 25 5.34 -5.46 1.79
C ALA A 25 4.76 -6.83 1.44
N LEU A 26 3.69 -6.89 0.62
CA LEU A 26 3.13 -8.16 0.14
C LEU A 26 4.12 -8.94 -0.73
N LEU A 27 5.01 -8.26 -1.44
CA LEU A 27 6.05 -8.85 -2.29
C LEU A 27 7.35 -9.18 -1.55
N ARG A 28 7.44 -8.90 -0.25
CA ARG A 28 8.69 -9.04 0.52
C ARG A 28 9.20 -10.48 0.57
N ASP A 29 8.27 -11.43 0.71
CA ASP A 29 8.57 -12.84 1.00
C ASP A 29 8.43 -13.74 -0.24
N GLY A 30 8.05 -13.18 -1.39
CA GLY A 30 7.88 -13.94 -2.63
C GLY A 30 7.22 -13.16 -3.75
N GLU A 31 7.22 -13.75 -4.95
CA GLU A 31 6.45 -13.23 -6.08
C GLU A 31 4.95 -13.45 -5.86
N ARG A 32 4.14 -12.52 -6.36
CA ARG A 32 2.67 -12.65 -6.37
C ARG A 32 2.11 -12.23 -7.72
N TYR A 33 1.02 -12.83 -8.17
CA TYR A 33 0.36 -12.36 -9.38
C TYR A 33 -0.59 -11.20 -9.08
N ALA A 34 -0.83 -10.36 -10.10
CA ALA A 34 -1.52 -9.08 -9.95
C ALA A 34 -2.84 -9.17 -9.16
N PHE A 35 -3.64 -10.20 -9.42
CA PHE A 35 -4.94 -10.38 -8.80
C PHE A 35 -4.84 -10.77 -7.31
N GLU A 36 -3.81 -11.50 -6.88
CA GLU A 36 -3.58 -11.76 -5.44
C GLU A 36 -3.31 -10.46 -4.69
N LEU A 37 -2.46 -9.60 -5.25
CA LEU A 37 -2.16 -8.29 -4.69
C LEU A 37 -3.43 -7.44 -4.58
N VAL A 38 -4.25 -7.42 -5.65
CA VAL A 38 -5.52 -6.70 -5.66
C VAL A 38 -6.45 -7.20 -4.57
N ARG A 39 -6.64 -8.52 -4.49
CA ARG A 39 -7.52 -9.15 -3.50
C ARG A 39 -7.07 -8.85 -2.08
N GLU A 40 -5.80 -9.10 -1.76
CA GLU A 40 -5.26 -8.89 -0.40
C GLU A 40 -5.35 -7.42 0.05
N LEU A 41 -5.12 -6.47 -0.87
CA LEU A 41 -5.22 -5.04 -0.56
C LEU A 41 -6.67 -4.56 -0.40
N CYS A 42 -7.61 -5.15 -1.14
CA CYS A 42 -9.04 -4.89 -0.97
C CYS A 42 -9.58 -5.51 0.32
N ASP A 43 -9.12 -6.71 0.69
CA ASP A 43 -9.49 -7.41 1.93
C ASP A 43 -8.87 -6.76 3.18
N ALA A 44 -7.78 -6.01 3.00
CA ALA A 44 -7.20 -5.18 4.04
C ALA A 44 -8.12 -3.98 4.33
N HIS A 45 -9.08 -4.21 5.22
CA HIS A 45 -10.16 -3.28 5.57
C HIS A 45 -9.64 -1.85 5.78
N GLY A 46 -10.07 -0.94 4.92
CA GLY A 46 -9.73 0.49 5.01
C GLY A 46 -8.47 0.92 4.27
N LEU A 47 -7.66 0.03 3.68
CA LEU A 47 -6.47 0.42 2.91
C LEU A 47 -6.79 0.86 1.48
N VAL A 48 -7.67 0.14 0.79
CA VAL A 48 -8.04 0.43 -0.60
C VAL A 48 -9.55 0.49 -0.77
N THR A 49 -10.00 1.39 -1.65
CA THR A 49 -11.43 1.58 -1.97
C THR A 49 -11.86 0.93 -3.28
N SER A 50 -10.94 0.61 -4.20
CA SER A 50 -11.26 -0.08 -5.47
C SER A 50 -10.05 -0.67 -6.19
N GLU A 51 -10.30 -1.72 -7.00
CA GLU A 51 -9.30 -2.30 -7.91
C GLU A 51 -8.74 -1.29 -8.92
N GLY A 52 -9.56 -0.32 -9.33
CA GLY A 52 -9.17 0.77 -10.24
C GLY A 52 -8.02 1.64 -9.72
N THR A 53 -7.72 1.56 -8.42
CA THR A 53 -6.57 2.23 -7.80
C THR A 53 -5.29 1.40 -7.89
N ILE A 54 -5.41 0.07 -7.86
CA ILE A 54 -4.28 -0.84 -7.70
C ILE A 54 -3.56 -1.09 -9.02
N TYR A 55 -4.26 -1.30 -10.13
CA TYR A 55 -3.60 -1.54 -11.42
C TYR A 55 -2.74 -0.36 -11.92
N PRO A 56 -3.20 0.91 -11.85
CA PRO A 56 -2.35 2.06 -12.14
C PRO A 56 -1.14 2.16 -11.21
N LEU A 57 -1.32 1.85 -9.93
CA LEU A 57 -0.24 1.80 -8.94
C LEU A 57 0.83 0.76 -9.32
N LEU A 58 0.43 -0.47 -9.64
CA LEU A 58 1.35 -1.52 -10.09
C LEU A 58 2.12 -1.12 -11.34
N SER A 59 1.47 -0.42 -12.28
CA SER A 59 2.13 0.12 -13.47
C SER A 59 3.17 1.18 -13.12
N ARG A 60 2.87 2.06 -12.15
CA ARG A 60 3.79 3.08 -11.66
C ARG A 60 4.99 2.47 -10.94
N LEU A 61 4.79 1.54 -10.01
CA LEU A 61 5.89 0.89 -9.27
C LEU A 61 6.87 0.18 -10.20
N ARG A 62 6.36 -0.40 -11.30
CA ARG A 62 7.21 -0.97 -12.35
C ARG A 62 8.02 0.10 -13.08
N LYS A 63 7.40 1.24 -13.43
CA LYS A 63 8.09 2.37 -14.09
C LYS A 63 9.16 2.99 -13.20
N GLU A 64 8.92 3.03 -11.88
CA GLU A 64 9.88 3.48 -10.86
C GLU A 64 10.97 2.43 -10.56
N GLY A 65 10.87 1.24 -11.14
CA GLY A 65 11.84 0.16 -10.97
C GLY A 65 11.79 -0.50 -9.59
N TRP A 66 10.73 -0.30 -8.81
CA TRP A 66 10.56 -0.91 -7.48
C TRP A 66 10.09 -2.37 -7.57
N VAL A 67 9.44 -2.72 -8.68
CA VAL A 67 9.00 -4.09 -8.95
C VAL A 67 9.36 -4.51 -10.38
N ASN A 68 9.71 -5.78 -10.54
CA ASN A 68 9.85 -6.44 -11.83
C ASN A 68 8.58 -7.24 -12.14
N THR A 69 8.35 -7.51 -13.42
CA THR A 69 7.20 -8.31 -13.86
C THR A 69 7.60 -9.44 -14.80
N VAL A 70 7.03 -10.61 -14.60
CA VAL A 70 7.19 -11.77 -15.48
C VAL A 70 5.82 -12.31 -15.84
N TRP A 71 5.60 -12.62 -17.11
CA TRP A 71 4.43 -13.38 -17.54
C TRP A 71 4.73 -14.86 -17.39
N LYS A 72 3.84 -15.59 -16.71
CA LYS A 72 3.92 -17.04 -16.59
C LYS A 72 2.65 -17.66 -17.14
N GLU A 73 2.78 -18.82 -17.76
CA GLU A 73 1.64 -19.67 -18.08
C GLU A 73 0.92 -20.05 -16.78
N SER A 74 -0.39 -20.24 -16.87
CA SER A 74 -1.19 -20.72 -15.75
C SER A 74 -1.69 -22.12 -16.04
N ASP A 75 -1.82 -22.94 -15.00
CA ASP A 75 -2.33 -24.32 -15.13
C ASP A 75 -3.75 -24.36 -15.73
N SER A 76 -4.48 -23.24 -15.61
CA SER A 76 -5.76 -23.02 -16.27
C SER A 76 -5.98 -21.53 -16.57
N GLY A 77 -6.30 -21.24 -17.82
CA GLY A 77 -6.70 -19.92 -18.29
C GLY A 77 -5.56 -19.09 -18.90
N PRO A 78 -5.75 -17.77 -19.02
CA PRO A 78 -4.77 -16.90 -19.66
C PRO A 78 -3.47 -16.80 -18.83
N PRO A 79 -2.35 -16.38 -19.46
CA PRO A 79 -1.10 -16.11 -18.74
C PRO A 79 -1.32 -15.11 -17.59
N ARG A 80 -0.63 -15.34 -16.47
CA ARG A 80 -0.68 -14.49 -15.29
C ARG A 80 0.57 -13.62 -15.23
N ARG A 81 0.38 -12.34 -14.87
CA ARG A 81 1.50 -11.43 -14.62
C ARG A 81 1.89 -11.50 -13.14
N TYR A 82 3.10 -11.99 -12.90
CA TYR A 82 3.73 -12.03 -11.58
C TYR A 82 4.58 -10.79 -11.36
N TYR A 83 4.61 -10.33 -10.13
CA TYR A 83 5.37 -9.20 -9.64
C TYR A 83 6.42 -9.70 -8.64
N THR A 84 7.62 -9.14 -8.71
CA THR A 84 8.72 -9.41 -7.77
C THR A 84 9.31 -8.11 -7.29
N LEU A 85 9.71 -8.05 -6.03
CA LEU A 85 10.38 -6.90 -5.46
C LEU A 85 11.81 -6.79 -6.02
N THR A 86 12.21 -5.61 -6.49
CA THR A 86 13.60 -5.36 -6.89
C THR A 86 14.46 -4.99 -5.67
N ALA A 87 15.79 -4.91 -5.87
CA ALA A 87 16.68 -4.40 -4.82
C ALA A 87 16.36 -2.94 -4.43
N THR A 88 15.97 -2.10 -5.40
CA THR A 88 15.58 -0.71 -5.13
C THR A 88 14.24 -0.64 -4.40
N GLY A 89 13.25 -1.45 -4.78
CA GLY A 89 11.97 -1.54 -4.09
C GLY A 89 12.13 -2.06 -2.66
N ARG A 90 13.03 -3.03 -2.42
CA ARG A 90 13.34 -3.52 -1.07
C ARG A 90 13.90 -2.43 -0.18
N ARG A 91 14.89 -1.67 -0.66
CA ARG A 91 15.43 -0.52 0.09
C ARG A 91 14.37 0.53 0.41
N ALA A 92 13.51 0.85 -0.55
CA ALA A 92 12.41 1.81 -0.34
C ALA A 92 11.42 1.32 0.73
N LEU A 93 11.11 0.01 0.75
CA LEU A 93 10.28 -0.58 1.79
C LEU A 93 10.95 -0.54 3.16
N ASP A 94 12.25 -0.89 3.23
CA ASP A 94 12.98 -0.93 4.49
C ASP A 94 13.13 0.48 5.10
N GLU A 95 13.40 1.49 4.27
CA GLU A 95 13.43 2.91 4.68
C GLU A 95 12.08 3.36 5.23
N PHE A 96 11.00 3.13 4.47
CA PHE A 96 9.64 3.45 4.93
C PHE A 96 9.28 2.73 6.24
N ALA A 97 9.62 1.45 6.37
CA ALA A 97 9.34 0.68 7.57
C ALA A 97 10.08 1.23 8.80
N GLY A 98 11.31 1.72 8.62
CA GLY A 98 12.09 2.39 9.65
C GLY A 98 11.50 3.72 10.12
N GLU A 99 10.89 4.48 9.20
CA GLU A 99 10.24 5.76 9.52
C GLU A 99 8.82 5.60 10.08
N TRP A 100 8.10 4.57 9.62
CA TRP A 100 6.68 4.37 9.95
C TRP A 100 6.43 4.11 11.43
N GLY A 101 7.27 3.28 12.07
CA GLY A 101 7.12 2.93 13.48
C GLY A 101 7.12 4.16 14.40
N PRO A 102 8.20 4.97 14.40
CA PRO A 102 8.27 6.20 15.18
C PRO A 102 7.16 7.20 14.85
N PHE A 103 6.83 7.37 13.56
CA PHE A 103 5.76 8.26 13.14
C PHE A 103 4.40 7.86 13.71
N LYS A 104 4.04 6.57 13.58
CA LYS A 104 2.79 6.03 14.11
C LYS A 104 2.71 6.24 15.62
N THR A 105 3.76 5.87 16.36
CA THR A 105 3.80 6.03 17.82
C THR A 105 3.65 7.49 18.24
N ALA A 106 4.29 8.43 17.55
CA ALA A 106 4.16 9.85 17.86
C ALA A 106 2.73 10.36 17.66
N VAL A 107 2.07 9.92 16.58
CA VAL A 107 0.66 10.28 16.30
C VAL A 107 -0.27 9.68 17.35
N ASP A 108 -0.14 8.39 17.64
CA ASP A 108 -0.98 7.68 18.62
C ASP A 108 -0.86 8.37 20.00
N ASN A 109 0.36 8.65 20.47
CA ASN A 109 0.60 9.33 21.76
C ASN A 109 -0.07 10.71 21.86
N LEU A 110 -0.06 11.50 20.77
CA LEU A 110 -0.67 12.83 20.76
C LEU A 110 -2.20 12.76 20.74
N LEU A 111 -2.77 11.73 20.09
CA LEU A 111 -4.22 11.53 20.04
C LEU A 111 -4.77 10.96 21.36
N ASP A 112 -3.97 10.16 22.07
CA ASP A 112 -4.35 9.55 23.35
C ASP A 112 -4.16 10.50 24.55
N SER A 113 -3.44 11.62 24.38
CA SER A 113 -3.05 12.52 25.49
C SER A 113 -4.17 13.42 26.07
N GLU A 114 -5.43 13.24 25.68
CA GLU A 114 -6.57 14.06 26.15
C GLU A 114 -7.34 13.46 27.35
N GLU A 115 -6.95 12.30 27.91
CA GLU A 115 -7.67 11.65 29.03
C GLU A 115 -7.02 11.80 30.43
N SER A 116 -6.01 12.65 30.60
CA SER A 116 -5.36 12.84 31.91
C SER A 116 -5.17 14.31 32.29
N HIS A 117 -6.29 15.02 32.42
CA HIS A 117 -6.38 16.22 33.24
C HIS A 117 -7.60 16.09 34.17
N GLU A 118 -7.41 15.39 35.28
CA GLU A 118 -8.24 15.53 36.49
C GLU A 118 -7.34 16.03 37.64
#